data_AF-A0A1V4DH56-F1
#
_entry.id   AF-A0A1V4DH56-F1
#
_cell.length_a   1.000
_cell.length_b   1.000
_cell.length_c   1.000
_cell.angle_alpha   90.00
_cell.angle_beta   90.00
_cell.angle_gamma   90.00
#
_symmetry.space_group_name_H-M   'P 1'
#
loop_
_entity.id
_entity.type
_entity.pdbx_description
1 polymer ?
#
loop_
_entity_poly.entity_id
_entity_poly.type
_entity_poly.pdbx_seq_one_letter_code
_entity_poly.pdbx_strand_id
1 'polypeptide(L)' 'MNNNTRKLLNLTDESLIFNEDWLSREARNNRSVNMITGRLVNKDKQCKKCGFDQSVKNGLFVNYCW' A
#
# COMPACT_ATOMS: atom_id res chain seq x y z
N MET A 1 6.24 9.77 5.44
CA MET A 1 6.63 8.81 6.51
C MET A 1 8.13 8.50 6.45
N ASN A 2 8.85 8.42 7.59
CA ASN A 2 10.29 8.12 7.60
C ASN A 2 10.59 6.60 7.59
N ASN A 3 11.83 6.21 7.23
CA ASN A 3 12.25 4.81 7.08
C ASN A 3 12.21 3.99 8.37
N ASN A 4 12.52 4.60 9.53
CA ASN A 4 12.52 3.91 10.80
C ASN A 4 11.09 3.52 11.21
N THR A 5 10.14 4.44 11.05
CA THR A 5 8.71 4.17 11.29
C THR A 5 8.18 3.12 10.31
N ARG A 6 8.59 3.15 9.03
CA ARG A 6 8.21 2.12 8.05
C ARG A 6 8.66 0.72 8.47
N LYS A 7 9.92 0.58 8.92
CA LYS A 7 10.45 -0.69 9.43
C LYS A 7 9.73 -1.16 10.69
N LEU A 8 9.47 -0.25 11.63
CA LEU A 8 8.76 -0.56 12.88
C LEU A 8 7.36 -1.13 12.62
N LEU A 9 6.64 -0.61 11.63
CA LEU A 9 5.28 -1.05 11.28
C LEU A 9 5.25 -2.16 10.22
N ASN A 10 6.41 -2.69 9.82
CA ASN A 10 6.54 -3.68 8.75
C ASN A 10 5.92 -3.23 7.40
N LEU A 11 5.93 -1.92 7.12
CA LEU A 11 5.45 -1.31 5.86
C LEU A 11 6.61 -1.15 4.87
N THR A 12 7.23 -2.28 4.53
CA THR A 12 8.48 -2.35 3.76
C THR A 12 8.28 -2.43 2.25
N ASP A 13 7.04 -2.62 1.76
CA ASP A 13 6.74 -2.63 0.33
C ASP A 13 7.06 -1.27 -0.31
N GLU A 14 8.01 -1.25 -1.24
CA GLU A 14 8.44 -0.06 -1.97
C GLU A 14 7.32 0.55 -2.84
N SER A 15 6.30 -0.24 -3.16
CA SER A 15 5.12 0.18 -3.92
C SER A 15 4.18 1.05 -3.07
N LEU A 16 4.33 1.04 -1.74
CA LEU A 16 3.61 1.92 -0.82
C LEU A 16 4.29 3.29 -0.74
N ILE A 17 3.57 4.31 -1.19
CA ILE A 17 3.98 5.71 -1.10
C ILE A 17 3.12 6.41 -0.04
N PHE A 18 3.77 7.12 0.87
CA PHE A 18 3.14 7.87 1.94
C PHE A 18 3.41 9.36 1.72
N ASN A 19 2.34 10.16 1.66
CA ASN A 19 2.43 11.61 1.56
C ASN A 19 2.95 12.23 2.88
N GLU A 20 3.10 13.55 2.94
CA GLU A 20 3.51 14.25 4.16
C GLU A 20 2.46 14.13 5.28
N ASP A 21 1.19 14.15 4.91
CA ASP A 21 -0.01 14.02 5.75
C ASP A 21 -0.44 12.56 5.97
N TRP A 22 0.49 11.61 5.84
CA TRP A 22 0.24 10.17 5.94
C TRP A 22 -0.35 9.69 7.28
N LEU A 23 -0.30 10.51 8.33
CA LEU A 23 -0.83 10.19 9.66
C LEU A 23 -1.86 11.24 10.06
N SER A 24 -3.09 10.80 10.29
CA SER A 24 -4.16 11.63 10.83
C SER A 24 -4.73 11.01 12.11
N ARG A 25 -5.37 11.84 12.93
CA ARG A 25 -6.15 11.38 14.08
C ARG A 25 -7.63 11.47 13.73
N GLU A 26 -8.33 10.36 13.80
CA GLU A 26 -9.75 10.26 13.45
C GLU A 26 -10.58 9.75 14.63
N ALA A 27 -11.86 10.08 14.64
CA ALA A 27 -12.83 9.46 15.53
C ALA A 27 -13.56 8.34 14.78
N ARG A 28 -13.43 7.10 15.23
CA ARG A 28 -14.19 5.95 14.71
C ARG A 28 -14.83 5.20 15.87
N ASN A 29 -16.13 4.91 15.78
CA ASN A 29 -16.89 4.18 16.81
C ASN A 29 -16.69 4.76 18.23
N ASN A 30 -16.80 6.09 18.38
CA ASN A 30 -16.55 6.83 19.63
C ASN A 30 -15.15 6.64 20.24
N ARG A 31 -14.16 6.24 19.44
CA ARG A 31 -12.75 6.11 19.86
C ARG A 31 -11.85 6.96 18.97
N SER A 32 -10.88 7.62 19.59
CA SER A 32 -9.76 8.23 18.86
C SER A 32 -8.87 7.12 18.29
N VAL A 33 -8.61 7.16 17.00
CA VAL A 33 -7.69 6.27 16.30
C VAL A 33 -6.65 7.08 15.55
N ASN A 34 -5.45 6.52 15.41
CA ASN A 34 -4.45 7.04 14.48
C ASN A 34 -4.65 6.32 13.15
N MET A 35 -4.96 7.07 12.10
CA MET A 35 -5.15 6.56 10.75
C MET A 35 -3.88 6.76 9.94
N ILE A 36 -3.43 5.69 9.28
CA ILE A 36 -2.29 5.71 8.37
C ILE A 36 -2.83 5.62 6.95
N THR A 37 -2.55 6.64 6.15
CA THR A 37 -2.98 6.73 4.75
C THR A 37 -1.76 6.67 3.84
N GLY A 38 -1.78 5.73 2.90
CA GLY A 38 -0.77 5.58 1.87
C GLY A 38 -1.43 5.21 0.55
N ARG A 39 -0.77 5.56 -0.56
CA ARG A 39 -1.17 5.13 -1.90
C ARG A 39 -0.32 3.94 -2.30
N LEU A 40 -0.97 2.92 -2.84
CA LEU A 40 -0.29 1.84 -3.50
C LEU A 40 -0.11 2.24 -4.97
N VAL A 41 1.14 2.35 -5.42
CA VAL A 41 1.43 2.55 -6.83
C VAL A 41 1.72 1.18 -7.42
N ASN A 42 0.90 0.76 -8.37
CA ASN A 42 1.22 -0.41 -9.15
C ASN A 42 2.43 -0.05 -10.02
N LYS A 43 3.60 -0.63 -9.72
CA LYS A 43 4.63 -0.75 -10.75
C LYS A 43 4.12 -1.86 -11.64
N ASP A 44 3.39 -1.51 -12.71
CA ASP A 44 2.84 -2.48 -13.64
C ASP A 44 3.93 -3.45 -14.06
N LYS A 45 3.91 -4.64 -13.47
CA LYS A 45 4.64 -5.78 -14.00
C LYS A 45 3.68 -6.39 -15.00
N GLN A 46 3.72 -5.90 -16.23
CA GLN A 46 3.09 -6.62 -17.32
C GLN A 46 3.62 -8.05 -17.32
N CYS A 47 2.71 -9.01 -17.29
CA CYS A 47 3.11 -10.39 -17.48
C CYS A 47 3.74 -10.53 -18.86
N LYS A 48 5.02 -10.90 -18.94
CA LYS A 48 5.74 -11.10 -20.22
C LYS A 48 5.08 -12.15 -21.13
N LYS A 49 4.20 -13.00 -20.59
CA LYS A 49 3.50 -14.06 -21.33
C LYS A 49 2.12 -13.64 -21.83
N CYS A 50 1.34 -12.91 -21.03
CA CYS A 50 -0.06 -12.59 -21.34
C CYS A 50 -0.35 -11.10 -21.54
N GLY A 51 0.62 -10.20 -21.31
CA GLY A 51 0.48 -8.75 -21.52
C GLY A 51 -0.42 -8.02 -20.51
N PHE A 52 -1.16 -8.76 -19.68
CA PHE A 52 -2.03 -8.19 -18.65
C PHE A 52 -1.24 -7.59 -17.49
N ASP A 53 -1.78 -6.50 -16.94
CA ASP A 53 -1.25 -5.80 -15.78
C ASP A 53 -1.53 -6.59 -14.50
N GLN A 54 -0.48 -6.87 -13.73
CA GLN A 54 -0.62 -7.44 -12.38
C GLN A 54 -1.38 -6.46 -11.50
N SER A 55 -2.55 -6.86 -10.99
CA SER A 55 -3.28 -6.06 -10.01
C SER A 55 -2.93 -6.52 -8.60
N VAL A 56 -2.66 -5.57 -7.70
CA VAL A 56 -2.47 -5.87 -6.28
C VAL A 56 -3.80 -5.77 -5.56
N LYS A 57 -4.24 -6.87 -4.96
CA LYS A 57 -5.45 -6.94 -4.13
C LYS A 57 -5.07 -7.43 -2.74
N ASN A 58 -5.39 -6.65 -1.70
CA ASN A 58 -5.08 -6.98 -0.30
C ASN A 58 -3.57 -7.25 -0.02
N GLY A 59 -2.66 -6.57 -0.73
CA GLY A 59 -1.22 -6.81 -0.58
C GLY A 59 -0.72 -8.11 -1.22
N LEU A 60 -1.60 -8.84 -1.93
CA LEU A 60 -1.23 -10.01 -2.74
C LEU A 60 -1.25 -9.63 -4.21
N PHE A 61 -0.22 -10.04 -4.93
CA PHE A 61 -0.20 -9.95 -6.39
C PHE A 61 -1.17 -10.99 -6.94
N VAL A 62 -2.25 -10.54 -7.57
CA VAL A 62 -3.21 -11.43 -8.25
C VAL A 62 -2.86 -11.39 -9.73
N ASN A 63 -2.36 -12.52 -10.23
CA ASN A 63 -2.16 -12.75 -11.66
C ASN A 63 -3.46 -13.32 -12.25
N TYR A 64 -4.12 -12.56 -13.12
CA TYR A 64 -5.12 -13.11 -14.02
C TYR A 64 -4.45 -13.44 -15.37
N CYS A 65 -3.66 -14.52 -15.43
CA CYS A 65 -3.41 -15.16 -16.73
C CYS A 65 -4.32 -16.39 -16.82
N TRP A 66 -5.28 -16.34 -17.75
CA TRP A 66 -6.01 -17.52 -18.20
C TRP A 66 -5.17 -18.29 -19.22
#